data_AF-A0A6L8EXK6-F1
#
_entry.id   AF-A0A6L8EXK6-F1
#
_cell.length_a   1.000
_cell.length_b   1.000
_cell.length_c   1.000
_cell.angle_alpha   90.00
_cell.angle_beta   90.00
_cell.angle_gamma   90.00
#
_symmetry.space_group_name_H-M   'P 1'
#
loop_
_entity.id
_entity.type
_entity.pdbx_description
1 polymer ?
#
loop_
_entity_poly.entity_id
_entity_poly.type
_entity_poly.pdbx_seq_one_letter_code
_entity_poly.pdbx_strand_id
1 'polypeptide(L)'
;MPKKLKHLELIQNVINRLANSSFFLKGWTVIFVAAVLGFATKDSEPIYVWLAAIPTLSFWVLDGYYLNQERLFRQLYDTVRETDEDEIDFSMNILPFKKGGDWLKTVFSKTLLFFYFTILLVIGIVLVWQLIGQNVG
;
A
#
# COMPACT_ATOMS: atom_id res chain seq x y z
N MET A 1 12.25 -32.70 -1.27
CA MET A 1 12.22 -31.73 -0.15
C MET A 1 11.09 -32.13 0.78
N PRO A 2 11.22 -31.95 2.10
CA PRO A 2 10.10 -32.10 3.04
C PRO A 2 8.92 -31.24 2.57
N LYS A 3 7.70 -31.77 2.64
CA LYS A 3 6.46 -31.08 2.28
C LYS A 3 6.34 -29.76 3.02
N LYS A 4 6.66 -29.73 4.31
CA LYS A 4 6.62 -28.53 5.15
C LYS A 4 7.53 -27.43 4.63
N LEU A 5 8.80 -27.76 4.36
CA LEU A 5 9.74 -26.78 3.80
C LEU A 5 9.25 -26.23 2.46
N LYS A 6 8.68 -27.09 1.60
CA LYS A 6 8.15 -26.63 0.31
C LYS A 6 6.92 -25.74 0.47
N HIS A 7 6.02 -26.04 1.40
CA HIS A 7 4.84 -25.23 1.67
C HIS A 7 5.22 -23.85 2.21
N LEU A 8 6.16 -23.80 3.18
CA LEU A 8 6.70 -22.54 3.71
C LEU A 8 7.36 -21.70 2.61
N GLU A 9 8.13 -22.31 1.71
CA GLU A 9 8.72 -21.62 0.55
C GLU A 9 7.64 -20.99 -0.35
N LEU A 10 6.57 -21.74 -0.65
CA LEU A 10 5.46 -21.23 -1.47
C LEU A 10 4.75 -20.04 -0.80
N ILE A 11 4.51 -20.11 0.52
CA ILE A 11 3.90 -19.02 1.28
C ILE A 11 4.82 -17.80 1.29
N GLN A 12 6.12 -17.99 1.54
CA GLN A 12 7.12 -16.92 1.54
C GLN A 12 7.20 -16.22 0.17
N ASN A 13 7.10 -16.97 -0.93
CA ASN A 13 7.05 -16.40 -2.27
C ASN A 13 5.84 -15.47 -2.48
N VAL A 14 4.68 -15.83 -1.91
CA VAL A 14 3.50 -14.97 -1.94
C VAL A 14 3.71 -13.71 -1.09
N ILE A 15 4.26 -13.84 0.13
CA ILE A 15 4.59 -12.72 1.01
C ILE A 15 5.54 -11.73 0.29
N ASN A 16 6.59 -12.24 -0.35
CA ASN A 16 7.55 -11.43 -1.09
C ASN A 16 6.87 -10.67 -2.25
N ARG A 17 5.97 -11.32 -3.00
CA ARG A 17 5.21 -10.67 -4.08
C ARG A 17 4.30 -9.56 -3.56
N LEU A 18 3.65 -9.76 -2.42
CA LEU A 18 2.78 -8.76 -1.79
C LEU A 18 3.58 -7.56 -1.28
N ALA A 19 4.71 -7.80 -0.59
CA ALA A 19 5.62 -6.76 -0.13
C ALA A 19 6.19 -5.95 -1.30
N ASN A 20 6.60 -6.62 -2.38
CA ASN A 20 7.08 -5.96 -3.60
C ASN A 20 5.97 -5.13 -4.26
N SER A 21 4.74 -5.63 -4.34
CA SER A 21 3.60 -4.89 -4.92
C SER A 21 3.31 -3.62 -4.10
N SER A 22 3.32 -3.70 -2.77
CA SER A 22 3.22 -2.55 -1.86
C SER A 22 4.35 -1.54 -2.09
N PHE A 23 5.59 -2.01 -2.18
CA PHE A 23 6.75 -1.14 -2.43
C PHE A 23 6.66 -0.43 -3.79
N PHE A 24 6.28 -1.16 -4.84
CA PHE A 24 6.07 -0.57 -6.17
C PHE A 24 5.00 0.52 -6.15
N LEU A 25 3.87 0.31 -5.47
CA LEU A 25 2.83 1.33 -5.34
C LEU A 25 3.35 2.61 -4.69
N LYS A 26 4.13 2.50 -3.60
CA LYS A 26 4.73 3.66 -2.93
C LYS A 26 5.67 4.42 -3.86
N GLY A 27 6.53 3.70 -4.59
CA GLY A 27 7.43 4.30 -5.57
C GLY A 27 6.68 5.03 -6.69
N TRP A 28 5.67 4.38 -7.28
CA TRP A 28 4.82 4.97 -8.31
C TRP A 28 4.01 6.17 -7.82
N THR A 29 3.58 6.16 -6.55
CA THR A 29 2.90 7.31 -5.94
C THR A 29 3.83 8.53 -5.94
N VAL A 30 5.07 8.36 -5.48
CA VAL A 30 6.05 9.47 -5.44
C VAL A 30 6.36 10.00 -6.84
N ILE A 31 6.61 9.10 -7.80
CA ILE A 31 6.90 9.49 -9.19
C ILE A 31 5.72 10.24 -9.80
N PHE A 32 4.50 9.72 -9.64
CA PHE A 32 3.29 10.32 -10.19
C PHE A 32 3.04 11.70 -9.58
N VAL A 33 3.12 11.83 -8.26
CA VAL A 33 2.93 13.12 -7.57
C VAL A 33 4.02 14.11 -7.99
N ALA A 34 5.29 13.69 -8.04
CA ALA A 34 6.38 14.56 -8.48
C ALA A 34 6.18 15.05 -9.93
N ALA A 35 5.71 14.18 -10.82
CA ALA A 35 5.40 14.55 -12.21
C ALA A 35 4.27 15.60 -12.26
N VAL A 36 3.15 15.36 -11.58
CA VAL A 36 2.02 16.30 -11.56
C VAL A 36 2.41 17.65 -10.94
N LEU A 37 3.15 17.63 -9.83
CA LEU A 37 3.63 18.86 -9.19
C LEU A 37 4.66 19.59 -10.06
N GLY A 38 5.46 18.89 -10.87
CA GLY A 38 6.36 19.50 -11.85
C GLY A 38 5.64 20.29 -12.94
N PHE A 39 4.41 19.90 -13.27
CA PHE A 39 3.54 20.64 -14.19
C PHE A 39 2.74 21.77 -13.50
N ALA A 40 2.70 21.82 -12.17
CA ALA A 40 1.95 22.80 -11.40
C ALA A 40 2.72 24.13 -11.31
N THR A 41 2.62 24.95 -12.36
CA THR A 41 3.20 26.32 -12.38
C THR A 41 2.26 27.35 -11.76
N LYS A 42 2.70 28.61 -11.60
CA LYS A 42 1.87 29.71 -11.06
C LYS A 42 0.61 29.99 -11.90
N ASP A 43 0.73 29.84 -13.21
CA ASP A 43 -0.36 30.11 -14.16
C ASP A 43 -1.23 28.87 -14.44
N SER A 44 -0.91 27.74 -13.83
CA SER A 44 -1.67 26.50 -13.98
C SER A 44 -2.97 26.55 -13.18
N GLU A 45 -4.04 26.01 -13.76
CA GLU A 45 -5.31 25.83 -13.05
C GLU A 45 -5.12 24.93 -11.81
N PRO A 46 -5.61 25.30 -10.61
CA PRO A 46 -5.46 24.51 -9.39
C PRO A 46 -6.03 23.08 -9.51
N ILE A 47 -6.92 22.85 -10.48
CA ILE A 47 -7.47 21.54 -10.83
C ILE A 47 -6.39 20.50 -11.16
N TYR A 48 -5.24 20.92 -11.69
CA TYR A 48 -4.14 20.00 -12.04
C TYR A 48 -3.52 19.35 -10.80
N VAL A 49 -3.48 20.05 -9.66
CA VAL A 49 -2.95 19.47 -8.42
C VAL A 49 -3.99 18.59 -7.73
N TRP A 50 -5.28 18.88 -7.88
CA TRP A 50 -6.36 17.95 -7.48
C TRP A 50 -6.28 16.61 -8.21
N LEU A 51 -5.79 16.60 -9.45
CA LEU A 51 -5.54 15.38 -10.21
C LEU A 51 -4.49 14.47 -9.56
N ALA A 52 -3.58 15.00 -8.73
CA ALA A 52 -2.60 14.20 -7.98
C ALA A 52 -3.22 13.48 -6.77
N ALA A 53 -4.24 14.09 -6.14
CA ALA A 53 -4.85 13.58 -4.92
C ALA A 53 -5.66 12.29 -5.16
N ILE A 54 -6.42 12.21 -6.25
CA ILE A 54 -7.29 11.06 -6.55
C ILE A 54 -6.49 9.75 -6.71
N PRO A 55 -5.42 9.68 -7.52
CA PRO A 55 -4.58 8.49 -7.63
C PRO A 55 -3.83 8.19 -6.34
N THR A 56 -3.41 9.22 -5.59
CA THR A 56 -2.73 9.04 -4.30
C THR A 56 -3.62 8.34 -3.28
N LEU A 57 -4.88 8.76 -3.16
CA LEU A 57 -5.87 8.07 -2.29
C LEU A 57 -6.15 6.65 -2.77
N SER A 58 -6.27 6.44 -4.08
CA SER A 58 -6.47 5.11 -4.67
C SER A 58 -5.30 4.17 -4.36
N PHE A 59 -4.06 4.66 -4.50
CA PHE A 59 -2.86 3.90 -4.17
C PHE A 59 -2.76 3.61 -2.67
N TRP A 60 -3.17 4.53 -1.80
CA TRP A 60 -3.20 4.30 -0.35
C TRP A 60 -4.12 3.13 0.02
N VAL A 61 -5.34 3.14 -0.51
CA VAL A 61 -6.34 2.09 -0.26
C VAL A 61 -5.83 0.73 -0.76
N LEU A 62 -5.21 0.70 -1.94
CA LEU A 62 -4.66 -0.52 -2.54
C LEU A 62 -3.40 -1.01 -1.80
N ASP A 63 -2.55 -0.12 -1.32
CA ASP A 63 -1.39 -0.48 -0.51
C ASP A 63 -1.82 -1.10 0.83
N GLY A 64 -2.87 -0.56 1.45
CA GLY A 64 -3.52 -1.16 2.60
C GLY A 64 -4.09 -2.55 2.33
N TYR A 65 -4.57 -2.81 1.11
CA TYR A 65 -4.98 -4.16 0.70
C TYR A 65 -3.79 -5.12 0.65
N TYR A 66 -2.69 -4.77 -0.02
CA TYR A 66 -1.52 -5.64 -0.10
C TYR A 66 -0.91 -5.94 1.27
N LEU A 67 -0.80 -4.93 2.13
CA LEU A 67 -0.30 -5.10 3.49
C LEU A 67 -1.22 -5.99 4.34
N ASN A 68 -2.54 -5.90 4.15
CA ASN A 68 -3.48 -6.77 4.86
C ASN A 68 -3.33 -8.23 4.41
N GLN A 69 -3.24 -8.47 3.10
CA GLN A 69 -3.00 -9.81 2.56
C GLN A 69 -1.67 -10.37 3.07
N GLU A 70 -0.62 -9.56 3.10
CA GLU A 70 0.70 -9.97 3.60
C GLU A 70 0.61 -10.46 5.06
N ARG A 71 -0.11 -9.73 5.93
CA ARG A 71 -0.33 -10.12 7.32
C ARG A 71 -1.07 -11.45 7.45
N LEU A 72 -2.08 -11.69 6.61
CA LEU A 72 -2.81 -12.96 6.59
C LEU A 72 -1.92 -14.12 6.14
N PHE A 73 -1.08 -13.92 5.12
CA PHE A 73 -0.12 -14.94 4.69
C PHE A 73 0.98 -15.19 5.73
N ARG A 74 1.40 -14.18 6.51
CA ARG A 74 2.30 -14.37 7.65
C ARG A 74 1.67 -15.24 8.74
N GLN A 75 0.37 -15.07 9.02
CA GLN A 75 -0.35 -15.94 9.96
C GLN A 75 -0.48 -17.38 9.44
N LEU A 76 -0.73 -17.54 8.14
CA LEU A 76 -0.70 -18.87 7.51
C LEU A 76 0.70 -19.51 7.62
N TYR A 77 1.76 -18.73 7.37
CA TYR A 77 3.14 -19.19 7.54
C TYR A 77 3.41 -19.67 8.96
N ASP A 78 3.01 -18.88 9.96
CA ASP A 78 3.17 -19.23 11.37
C ASP A 78 2.36 -20.46 11.78
N THR A 79 1.22 -20.72 11.12
CA THR A 79 0.45 -21.95 11.36
C THR A 79 1.16 -23.16 10.77
N VAL A 80 1.57 -23.08 9.49
CA VAL A 80 2.22 -24.19 8.77
C VAL A 80 3.57 -24.57 9.39
N ARG A 81 4.30 -23.62 9.99
CA ARG A 81 5.58 -23.93 10.64
C ARG A 81 5.39 -24.81 11.89
N GLU A 82 4.22 -24.77 12.52
CA GLU A 82 3.89 -25.51 13.75
C GLU A 82 3.20 -26.85 13.44
N THR A 83 2.61 -27.01 12.25
CA THR A 83 1.98 -28.26 11.77
C THR A 83 2.99 -29.39 11.55
N ASP A 84 2.64 -30.62 11.91
CA ASP A 84 3.49 -31.79 11.67
C ASP A 84 3.63 -32.13 10.18
N GLU A 85 4.74 -32.77 9.80
CA GLU A 85 5.09 -33.05 8.39
C GLU A 85 4.03 -33.89 7.66
N ASP A 86 3.36 -34.79 8.39
CA ASP A 86 2.33 -35.69 7.85
C ASP A 86 0.99 -34.98 7.59
N GLU A 87 0.73 -33.85 8.26
CA GLU A 87 -0.50 -33.07 8.15
C GLU A 87 -0.42 -31.94 7.11
N ILE A 88 0.74 -31.75 6.45
CA ILE A 88 0.93 -30.71 5.45
C ILE A 88 0.08 -30.99 4.20
N ASP A 89 -0.87 -30.08 3.94
CA ASP A 89 -1.87 -30.18 2.88
C ASP A 89 -1.64 -29.21 1.69
N PHE A 90 -0.60 -28.36 1.75
CA PHE A 90 -0.30 -27.31 0.77
C PHE A 90 -1.41 -26.26 0.56
N SER A 91 -2.36 -26.14 1.49
CA SER A 91 -3.43 -25.17 1.43
C SER A 91 -2.91 -23.72 1.46
N MET A 92 -3.46 -22.87 0.60
CA MET A 92 -3.21 -21.42 0.58
C MET A 92 -4.41 -20.63 1.12
N ASN A 93 -5.26 -21.28 1.90
CA ASN A 93 -6.48 -20.70 2.41
C ASN A 93 -6.19 -19.76 3.59
N ILE A 94 -6.34 -18.46 3.35
CA ILE A 94 -6.18 -17.41 4.36
C ILE A 94 -7.49 -16.99 5.03
N LEU A 95 -8.64 -17.54 4.60
CA LEU A 95 -9.95 -17.18 5.12
C LEU A 95 -10.09 -17.40 6.64
N PRO A 96 -9.54 -18.47 7.26
CA PRO A 96 -9.62 -18.66 8.71
C PRO A 96 -9.00 -17.53 9.53
N PHE A 97 -8.05 -16.81 8.94
CA PHE A 97 -7.31 -15.72 9.58
C PHE A 97 -7.97 -14.35 9.39
N LYS A 98 -8.90 -14.24 8.44
CA LYS A 98 -9.53 -12.96 8.07
C LYS A 98 -10.57 -12.55 9.11
N LYS A 99 -10.33 -11.46 9.85
CA LYS A 99 -11.35 -10.85 10.71
C LYS A 99 -11.99 -9.63 10.03
N GLY A 100 -13.24 -9.35 10.41
CA GLY A 100 -13.96 -8.17 9.92
C GLY A 100 -13.21 -6.88 10.26
N GLY A 101 -13.01 -6.02 9.26
CA GLY A 101 -12.38 -4.71 9.44
C GLY A 101 -10.85 -4.70 9.49
N ASP A 102 -10.16 -5.84 9.39
CA ASP A 102 -8.68 -5.89 9.40
C ASP A 102 -8.06 -5.09 8.24
N TRP A 103 -8.74 -5.08 7.10
CA TRP A 103 -8.31 -4.29 5.95
C TRP A 103 -8.35 -2.78 6.25
N LEU A 104 -9.46 -2.27 6.80
CA LEU A 104 -9.57 -0.86 7.17
C LEU A 104 -8.54 -0.48 8.23
N LYS A 105 -8.35 -1.32 9.25
CA LYS A 105 -7.30 -1.12 10.26
C LYS A 105 -5.90 -1.06 9.64
N THR A 106 -5.69 -1.81 8.56
CA THR A 106 -4.41 -1.83 7.85
C THR A 106 -4.21 -0.60 6.97
N VAL A 107 -5.25 -0.15 6.26
CA VAL A 107 -5.25 1.11 5.50
C VAL A 107 -4.90 2.29 6.41
N PHE A 108 -5.48 2.35 7.62
CA PHE A 108 -5.20 3.38 8.63
C PHE A 108 -4.04 3.04 9.57
N SER A 109 -3.18 2.09 9.20
CA SER A 109 -2.01 1.76 10.03
C SER A 109 -1.00 2.92 10.08
N LYS A 110 -0.28 3.04 11.19
CA LYS A 110 0.69 4.13 11.42
C LYS A 110 1.70 4.29 10.28
N THR A 111 2.16 3.18 9.68
CA THR A 111 3.15 3.18 8.60
C THR A 111 2.58 3.76 7.31
N LEU A 112 1.39 3.34 6.90
CA LEU A 112 0.73 3.86 5.70
C LEU A 112 0.27 5.29 5.90
N LEU A 113 -0.31 5.58 7.06
CA LEU A 113 -0.77 6.91 7.40
C LEU A 113 0.39 7.90 7.34
N PHE A 114 1.54 7.60 7.95
CA PHE A 114 2.71 8.50 7.89
C PHE A 114 3.18 8.76 6.46
N PHE A 115 3.26 7.71 5.63
CA PHE A 115 3.71 7.83 4.23
C PHE A 115 2.75 8.68 3.39
N TYR A 116 1.47 8.29 3.34
CA TYR A 116 0.47 8.96 2.50
C TYR A 116 0.08 10.33 3.04
N PHE A 117 0.06 10.53 4.36
CA PHE A 117 -0.13 11.85 4.96
C PHE A 117 0.98 12.82 4.55
N THR A 118 2.23 12.38 4.52
CA THR A 118 3.35 13.22 4.07
C THR A 118 3.17 13.66 2.62
N ILE A 119 2.74 12.75 1.74
CA ILE A 119 2.45 13.07 0.33
C ILE A 119 1.28 14.06 0.22
N LEU A 120 0.18 13.81 0.92
CA LEU A 120 -0.98 14.70 0.92
C LEU A 120 -0.66 16.08 1.49
N LEU A 121 0.22 16.16 2.50
CA LEU A 121 0.69 17.42 3.06
C LEU A 121 1.48 18.23 2.02
N VAL A 122 2.37 17.58 1.26
CA VAL A 122 3.12 18.25 0.18
C VAL A 122 2.16 18.76 -0.90
N ILE A 123 1.20 17.95 -1.34
CA ILE A 123 0.16 18.36 -2.29
C ILE A 123 -0.62 19.57 -1.76
N GLY A 124 -1.01 19.54 -0.48
CA GLY A 124 -1.73 20.63 0.19
C GLY A 124 -0.94 21.93 0.25
N ILE A 125 0.37 21.88 0.55
CA ILE A 125 1.23 23.07 0.55
C ILE A 125 1.30 23.70 -0.84
N VAL A 126 1.48 22.90 -1.90
CA VAL A 126 1.55 23.41 -3.28
C VAL A 126 0.21 24.01 -3.71
N LEU A 127 -0.92 23.38 -3.35
CA LEU A 127 -2.25 23.92 -3.60
C LEU A 127 -2.45 25.30 -2.96
N VAL A 128 -2.11 25.45 -1.68
CA VAL A 128 -2.24 26.72 -0.98
C VAL A 128 -1.36 27.79 -1.63
N TRP A 129 -0.13 27.43 -2.01
CA TRP A 129 0.79 28.34 -2.70
C TRP A 129 0.23 28.83 -4.05
N GLN A 130 -0.36 27.94 -4.85
CA GLN A 130 -1.00 28.32 -6.12
C GLN A 130 -2.20 29.24 -5.92
N LEU A 131 -3.07 28.94 -4.95
CA LEU A 131 -4.26 29.74 -4.66
C LEU A 131 -3.91 31.16 -4.19
N ILE A 132 -2.86 31.32 -3.38
CA ILE A 132 -2.37 32.65 -2.99
C ILE A 132 -1.78 33.38 -4.20
N GLY A 133 -1.02 32.68 -5.06
CA GLY A 133 -0.41 33.25 -6.25
C GLY A 133 -1.43 33.84 -7.24
N GLN A 134 -2.58 33.19 -7.43
CA GLN A 134 -3.64 33.67 -8.32
C GLN A 134 -4.41 34.89 -7.76
N ASN A 135 -4.53 35.01 -6.43
CA ASN A 135 -5.24 36.14 -5.80
C ASN A 135 -4.42 37.44 -5.75
N VAL A 136 -3.11 37.39 -6.03
CA VAL A 136 -2.20 38.55 -5.97
C VAL A 136 -1.84 39.07 -7.38
N GLY A 137 -2.34 38.41 -8.44
CA GLY A 137 -2.11 38.77 -9.85
C GLY A 137 -3.19 39.64 -10.46
#